data_AF-A0AAW4BH04-F1
#
_entry.id   AF-A0AAW4BH04-F1
#
_cell.length_a   1.000
_cell.length_b   1.000
_cell.length_c   1.000
_cell.angle_alpha   90.00
_cell.angle_beta   90.00
_cell.angle_gamma   90.00
#
_symmetry.space_group_name_H-M   'P 1'
#
loop_
_entity.id
_entity.type
_entity.pdbx_description
1 polymer ?
#
loop_
_entity_poly.entity_id
_entity_poly.type
_entity_poly.pdbx_seq_one_letter_code
_entity_poly.pdbx_strand_id
1 'polypeptide(L)'
;ALHQQRGYVYAVELNHGGKAVKTSVRGASLHEVATLNIPPEDIIFAVGPFNGADIGYHDLISKPNYRYRSAELLINPHATATPEVATQAFERLKNTLKYDLSPEMSFAERYENRADL
;
A
#
# COMPACT_ATOMS: atom_id res chain seq x y z
N ALA A 1 3.91 22.38 12.58
CA ALA A 1 4.52 22.09 11.27
C ALA A 1 4.26 20.66 10.75
N LEU A 2 3.53 19.79 11.48
CA LEU A 2 3.15 18.44 11.03
C LEU A 2 1.84 18.37 10.20
N HIS A 3 1.05 19.44 10.15
CA HIS A 3 -0.29 19.49 9.54
C HIS A 3 -0.36 19.36 8.01
N GLN A 4 0.75 19.05 7.33
CA GLN A 4 0.80 18.90 5.87
C GLN A 4 1.54 17.63 5.41
N GLN A 5 1.95 16.74 6.32
CA GLN A 5 2.58 15.50 5.90
C GLN A 5 1.55 14.61 5.20
N ARG A 6 1.83 14.31 3.93
CA ARG A 6 1.08 13.39 3.08
C ARG A 6 1.82 12.08 3.07
N GLY A 7 1.27 11.06 3.74
CA GLY A 7 1.85 9.72 3.79
C GLY A 7 1.37 8.86 2.63
N TYR A 8 2.22 7.93 2.20
CA TYR A 8 1.84 6.85 1.28
C TYR A 8 2.12 5.51 1.96
N VAL A 9 1.26 4.53 1.68
CA VAL A 9 1.48 3.14 2.05
C VAL A 9 1.80 2.37 0.80
N TYR A 10 2.93 1.67 0.82
CA TYR A 10 3.43 0.90 -0.32
C TYR A 10 3.16 -0.58 -0.10
N ALA A 11 2.66 -1.24 -1.13
CA ALA A 11 2.71 -2.69 -1.23
C ALA A 11 4.03 -3.09 -1.87
N VAL A 12 4.78 -3.99 -1.24
CA VAL A 12 6.11 -4.40 -1.66
C VAL A 12 6.20 -5.91 -1.63
N GLU A 13 6.71 -6.52 -2.70
CA GLU A 13 7.16 -7.90 -2.73
C GLU A 13 8.69 -7.90 -2.66
N LEU A 14 9.24 -8.32 -1.51
CA LEU A 14 10.69 -8.33 -1.32
C LEU A 14 11.31 -9.54 -2.01
N ASN A 15 11.77 -9.35 -3.25
CA ASN A 15 12.44 -10.40 -4.02
C ASN A 15 13.95 -10.46 -3.75
N HIS A 16 14.52 -9.37 -3.25
CA HIS A 16 15.98 -9.21 -3.10
C HIS A 16 16.48 -9.31 -1.65
N GLY A 17 15.69 -9.90 -0.76
CA GLY A 17 16.08 -10.21 0.61
C GLY A 17 15.16 -9.60 1.66
N GLY A 18 15.75 -9.16 2.77
CA GLY A 18 15.02 -8.78 3.97
C GLY A 18 15.07 -9.87 5.04
N LYS A 19 15.09 -9.46 6.30
CA LYS A 19 15.15 -10.37 7.44
C LYS A 19 14.00 -10.07 8.39
N ALA A 20 13.20 -11.10 8.69
CA ALA A 20 12.23 -11.03 9.76
C ALA A 20 12.95 -10.68 11.07
N VAL A 21 12.53 -9.59 11.71
CA VAL A 21 13.10 -9.12 12.97
C VAL A 21 12.13 -9.41 14.10
N LYS A 22 12.67 -9.90 15.21
CA LYS A 22 11.90 -10.12 16.44
C LYS A 22 11.93 -8.84 17.25
N THR A 23 10.95 -7.98 17.01
CA THR A 23 10.73 -6.75 17.75
C THR A 23 9.43 -6.88 18.55
N SER A 24 9.35 -6.18 19.67
CA SER A 24 8.13 -6.12 20.48
C SER A 24 7.92 -4.74 21.04
N VAL A 25 6.67 -4.33 21.16
CA VAL A 25 6.26 -3.08 21.79
C VAL A 25 5.21 -3.41 22.84
N ARG A 26 5.48 -3.02 24.09
CA ARG A 26 4.59 -3.29 25.25
C ARG A 26 4.24 -4.78 25.41
N GLY A 27 5.18 -5.67 25.08
CA GLY A 27 4.99 -7.13 25.20
C GLY A 27 4.28 -7.78 24.01
N ALA A 28 3.77 -7.01 23.03
CA ALA A 28 3.23 -7.56 21.79
C ALA A 28 4.34 -7.71 20.75
N SER A 29 4.45 -8.89 20.13
CA SER A 29 5.37 -9.10 19.00
C SER A 29 4.93 -8.25 17.82
N LEU A 30 5.87 -7.55 17.22
CA LEU A 30 5.67 -6.93 15.91
C LEU A 30 6.05 -7.93 14.82
N HIS A 31 5.44 -7.79 13.65
CA HIS A 31 5.70 -8.61 12.46
C HIS A 31 6.44 -7.76 11.43
N GLU A 32 7.71 -7.49 11.72
CA GLU A 32 8.53 -6.57 10.95
C GLU A 32 9.59 -7.31 10.13
N VAL A 33 9.92 -6.73 8.98
CA VAL A 33 11.03 -7.16 8.13
C VAL A 33 11.97 -5.98 7.96
N ALA A 34 13.25 -6.20 8.24
CA ALA A 34 14.30 -5.20 8.01
C ALA A 34 14.99 -5.48 6.67
N THR A 35 15.13 -4.46 5.84
CA THR A 35 15.92 -4.48 4.59
C THR A 35 16.77 -3.21 4.49
N LEU A 36 17.93 -3.29 3.83
CA LEU A 36 18.82 -2.15 3.61
C LEU A 36 18.30 -1.23 2.50
N ASN A 37 17.62 -1.79 1.51
CA ASN A 37 17.06 -1.08 0.38
C ASN A 37 15.80 -1.80 -0.12
N ILE A 38 14.87 -1.06 -0.73
CA ILE A 38 13.76 -1.59 -1.50
C ILE A 38 13.95 -1.09 -2.93
N PRO A 39 14.37 -1.96 -3.87
CA PRO A 39 14.55 -1.52 -5.24
C PRO A 39 13.19 -1.18 -5.87
N PRO A 40 13.12 -0.26 -6.84
CA PRO A 40 11.85 0.17 -7.43
C PRO A 40 10.99 -0.98 -7.97
N GLU A 41 11.61 -2.01 -8.54
CA GLU A 41 10.93 -3.20 -9.08
C GLU A 41 10.19 -4.05 -8.03
N ASP A 42 10.61 -4.00 -6.77
CA ASP A 42 9.96 -4.71 -5.66
C ASP A 42 8.69 -3.97 -5.17
N ILE A 43 8.52 -2.69 -5.56
CA ILE A 43 7.34 -1.90 -5.20
C ILE A 43 6.21 -2.22 -6.17
N ILE A 44 5.10 -2.73 -5.67
CA ILE A 44 3.95 -3.13 -6.49
C ILE A 44 3.08 -1.90 -6.84
N PHE A 45 2.63 -1.20 -5.81
CA PHE A 45 1.81 0.01 -5.92
C PHE A 45 1.88 0.81 -4.61
N ALA A 46 1.43 2.06 -4.67
CA ALA A 46 1.24 2.92 -3.52
C ALA A 46 -0.22 3.33 -3.36
N VAL A 47 -0.63 3.55 -2.12
CA VAL A 47 -1.94 4.11 -1.76
C VAL A 47 -1.70 5.39 -0.96
N GLY A 48 -2.23 6.51 -1.45
CA GLY A 48 -2.09 7.83 -0.83
C GLY A 48 -2.40 8.96 -1.81
N PRO A 49 -2.22 10.23 -1.41
CA PRO A 49 -1.75 10.66 -0.10
C PRO A 49 -2.82 10.53 0.98
N PHE A 50 -2.43 10.07 2.17
CA PHE A 50 -3.26 10.18 3.36
C PHE A 50 -3.09 11.57 3.97
N ASN A 51 -4.20 12.27 4.18
CA ASN A 51 -4.18 13.60 4.80
C ASN A 51 -3.92 13.45 6.31
N GLY A 52 -2.86 14.09 6.82
CA GLY A 52 -2.46 14.08 8.23
C GLY A 52 -3.39 14.79 9.21
N ALA A 53 -4.71 14.78 8.99
CA ALA A 53 -5.63 14.87 10.13
C ALA A 53 -5.27 13.71 11.07
N ASP A 54 -5.32 13.91 12.40
CA ASP A 54 -4.85 12.99 13.46
C ASP A 54 -5.51 11.59 13.45
N ILE A 55 -5.37 10.87 12.35
CA ILE A 55 -6.05 9.63 12.02
C ILE A 55 -4.92 8.70 11.61
N GLY A 56 -4.59 7.78 12.50
CA GLY A 56 -3.57 6.77 12.21
C GLY A 56 -4.02 5.85 11.07
N TYR A 57 -3.06 5.20 10.42
CA TYR A 57 -3.32 4.18 9.40
C TYR A 57 -4.30 3.09 9.88
N HIS A 58 -4.19 2.68 11.15
CA HIS A 58 -5.13 1.76 11.77
C HIS A 58 -6.57 2.29 11.76
N ASP A 59 -6.80 3.57 12.07
CA ASP A 59 -8.13 4.17 12.06
C ASP A 59 -8.71 4.25 10.64
N LEU A 60 -7.86 4.49 9.63
CA LEU A 60 -8.28 4.49 8.22
C LEU A 60 -8.80 3.13 7.75
N ILE A 61 -8.16 2.03 8.17
CA ILE A 61 -8.57 0.67 7.80
C ILE A 61 -9.79 0.22 8.63
N SER A 62 -9.79 0.52 9.93
CA SER A 62 -10.79 -0.01 10.86
C SER A 62 -12.11 0.78 10.88
N LYS A 63 -12.10 2.05 10.44
CA LYS A 63 -13.29 2.91 10.42
C LYS A 63 -13.60 3.33 8.98
N PRO A 64 -14.46 2.61 8.26
CA PRO A 64 -14.82 2.88 6.86
C PRO A 64 -15.75 4.10 6.72
N ASN A 65 -15.47 5.20 7.42
CA ASN A 65 -16.19 6.45 7.24
C ASN A 65 -15.63 7.17 6.00
N TYR A 66 -16.48 7.37 4.99
CA TYR A 66 -16.12 7.94 3.70
C TYR A 66 -15.35 9.27 3.81
N ARG A 67 -15.61 10.06 4.87
CA ARG A 67 -14.94 11.34 5.14
C ARG A 67 -13.43 11.25 5.38
N TYR A 68 -12.89 10.05 5.61
CA TYR A 68 -11.45 9.82 5.84
C TYR A 68 -10.74 9.23 4.63
N ARG A 69 -11.48 8.79 3.60
CA ARG A 69 -10.92 8.23 2.37
C ARG A 69 -10.35 9.36 1.52
N SER A 70 -9.03 9.48 1.52
CA SER A 70 -8.28 10.49 0.76
C SER A 70 -7.28 9.89 -0.21
N ALA A 71 -7.09 8.58 -0.16
CA ALA A 71 -6.01 7.90 -0.85
C ALA A 71 -6.37 7.47 -2.28
N GLU A 72 -5.47 7.75 -3.20
CA GLU A 72 -5.49 7.30 -4.59
C GLU A 72 -4.60 6.07 -4.74
N LEU A 73 -4.89 5.26 -5.77
CA LEU A 73 -4.07 4.10 -6.13
C LEU A 73 -3.08 4.50 -7.22
N LEU A 74 -1.79 4.28 -6.95
CA LEU A 74 -0.69 4.52 -7.87
C LEU A 74 0.01 3.19 -8.18
N ILE A 75 -0.20 2.65 -9.38
CA ILE A 75 0.43 1.38 -9.81
C ILE A 75 1.84 1.68 -10.33
N ASN A 76 2.83 0.89 -9.91
CA ASN A 76 4.20 1.06 -10.38
C ASN A 76 4.41 0.32 -11.72
N PRO A 77 4.75 1.01 -12.82
CA PRO A 77 4.98 0.35 -14.11
C PRO A 77 6.18 -0.61 -14.11
N HIS A 78 7.13 -0.42 -13.19
CA HIS A 78 8.34 -1.22 -13.09
C HIS A 78 8.21 -2.44 -12.17
N ALA A 79 7.04 -2.64 -11.54
CA ALA A 79 6.83 -3.73 -10.61
C ALA A 79 7.02 -5.09 -11.28
N THR A 80 7.80 -5.98 -10.65
CA THR A 80 8.03 -7.35 -11.14
C THR A 80 7.09 -8.38 -10.51
N ALA A 81 6.34 -8.00 -9.46
CA ALA A 81 5.39 -8.88 -8.82
C ALA A 81 4.34 -9.39 -9.81
N THR A 82 3.95 -10.65 -9.67
CA THR A 82 2.91 -11.27 -10.50
C THR A 82 1.55 -10.61 -10.27
N PRO A 83 0.63 -10.63 -11.25
CA PRO A 83 -0.72 -10.10 -11.08
C PRO A 83 -1.46 -10.69 -9.87
N GLU A 84 -1.22 -11.97 -9.56
CA GLU A 84 -1.82 -12.66 -8.42
C GLU A 84 -1.35 -12.08 -7.09
N VAL A 85 -0.03 -11.87 -6.93
CA VAL A 85 0.55 -11.27 -5.72
C VAL A 85 0.08 -9.84 -5.56
N ALA A 86 0.09 -9.06 -6.65
CA ALA A 86 -0.37 -7.68 -6.65
C ALA A 86 -1.85 -7.59 -6.25
N THR A 87 -2.70 -8.49 -6.78
CA THR A 87 -4.13 -8.52 -6.47
C THR A 87 -4.37 -8.87 -5.00
N GLN A 88 -3.65 -9.85 -4.45
CA GLN A 88 -3.76 -10.18 -3.03
C GLN A 88 -3.38 -9.00 -2.14
N ALA A 89 -2.31 -8.28 -2.48
CA ALA A 89 -1.91 -7.07 -1.75
C ALA A 89 -2.96 -5.96 -1.87
N PHE A 90 -3.51 -5.75 -3.07
CA PHE A 90 -4.56 -4.77 -3.33
C PHE A 90 -5.82 -5.03 -2.50
N GLU A 91 -6.29 -6.28 -2.46
CA GLU A 91 -7.47 -6.68 -1.70
C GLU A 91 -7.37 -6.37 -0.20
N ARG A 92 -6.16 -6.34 0.36
CA ARG A 92 -5.92 -5.93 1.75
C ARG A 92 -6.03 -4.42 1.98
N LEU A 93 -5.82 -3.61 0.94
CA LEU A 93 -5.71 -2.15 1.02
C LEU A 93 -6.88 -1.40 0.38
N LYS A 94 -7.70 -2.04 -0.46
CA LYS A 94 -8.76 -1.40 -1.24
C LYS A 94 -9.80 -0.63 -0.42
N ASN A 95 -10.03 -1.03 0.83
CA ASN A 95 -10.98 -0.36 1.73
C ASN A 95 -10.55 1.06 2.15
N THR A 96 -9.30 1.43 1.88
CA THR A 96 -8.74 2.76 2.18
C THR A 96 -8.86 3.75 1.02
N LEU A 97 -9.28 3.28 -0.17
CA LEU A 97 -9.34 4.10 -1.38
C LEU A 97 -10.45 5.14 -1.33
N LYS A 98 -10.18 6.31 -1.89
CA LYS A 98 -11.15 7.41 -2.06
C LYS A 98 -12.28 7.05 -3.02
N TYR A 99 -11.98 6.22 -4.01
CA TYR A 99 -12.90 5.83 -5.06
C TYR A 99 -12.90 4.31 -5.22
N ASP A 100 -14.03 3.77 -5.62
CA ASP A 100 -14.08 2.40 -6.11
C ASP A 100 -13.35 2.35 -7.47
N LEU A 101 -12.68 1.23 -7.73
CA LEU A 101 -12.14 1.00 -9.08
C LEU A 101 -13.32 0.94 -10.06
N SER A 102 -13.14 1.56 -11.24
CA SER A 102 -14.15 1.53 -12.29
C SER A 102 -14.57 0.07 -12.55
N PRO A 103 -15.87 -0.23 -12.65
CA PRO A 103 -16.35 -1.57 -13.02
C PRO A 103 -15.80 -2.04 -14.37
N GLU A 104 -15.41 -1.11 -15.23
CA GLU A 104 -14.92 -1.37 -16.59
C GLU A 104 -13.45 -1.84 -16.63
N MET A 105 -12.70 -1.68 -15.54
CA MET A 105 -11.31 -2.14 -15.49
C MET A 105 -10.90 -2.50 -14.06
N SER A 106 -10.75 -3.80 -13.83
CA SER A 106 -10.32 -4.37 -12.56
C SER A 106 -8.89 -3.96 -12.20
N PHE A 107 -8.52 -4.12 -10.93
CA PHE A 107 -7.14 -3.92 -10.49
C PHE A 107 -6.16 -4.79 -11.29
N ALA A 108 -6.50 -6.07 -11.49
CA ALA A 108 -5.66 -7.02 -12.19
C ALA A 108 -5.40 -6.57 -13.63
N GLU A 109 -6.43 -6.16 -14.37
CA GLU A 109 -6.29 -5.64 -15.74
C GLU A 109 -5.44 -4.37 -15.78
N ARG A 110 -5.65 -3.43 -14.85
CA ARG A 110 -4.80 -2.22 -14.74
C ARG A 110 -3.35 -2.55 -14.45
N TYR A 111 -3.12 -3.55 -13.60
CA TYR A 111 -1.79 -3.96 -13.21
C TYR A 111 -1.09 -4.70 -14.36
N GLU A 112 -1.77 -5.59 -15.08
CA GLU A 112 -1.20 -6.26 -16.26
C GLU A 112 -0.79 -5.27 -17.35
N ASN A 113 -1.61 -4.25 -17.59
CA ASN A 113 -1.35 -3.22 -18.61
C ASN A 113 -0.55 -2.02 -18.08
N ARG A 114 0.09 -2.13 -16.91
CA ARG A 114 0.77 -1.01 -16.22
C ARG A 114 1.91 -0.37 -17.01
N ALA A 115 2.52 -1.09 -17.95
CA ALA A 115 3.61 -0.56 -18.76
C ALA A 115 3.12 0.45 -19.81
N ASP A 116 1.83 0.44 -20.14
CA ASP A 116 1.19 1.34 -21.11
C ASP A 116 0.53 2.57 -20.46
N LEU A 117 0.62 2.68 -19.12
CA LEU A 117 0.06 3.78 -18.30
C LEU A 117 1.13 4.84 -17.97
#